data_AF-A0A9W3S789-F1
#
_entry.id   AF-A0A9W3S789-F1
#
_cell.length_a   1.000
_cell.length_b   1.000
_cell.length_c   1.000
_cell.angle_alpha   90.00
_cell.angle_beta   90.00
_cell.angle_gamma   90.00
#
_symmetry.space_group_name_H-M   'P 1'
#
loop_
_entity.id
_entity.type
_entity.pdbx_description
1 polymer ?
#
loop_
_entity_poly.entity_id
_entity_poly.type
_entity_poly.pdbx_seq_one_letter_code
_entity_poly.pdbx_strand_id
1 'polypeptide(L)'
;MKKKSLALVLATGMAVTTFGGTGSAFADSKNVLSTKKYNETVQSPEFISGDLTGATGKKAESVVFDYLNAAKGDYKLGEKSAQDSFKVKQVKKDAVTDSTVVRMQQVYEGVTCMGFYSSSSRK
;
A
#
# COMPACT_ATOMS: atom_id res chain seq x y z
N MET A 1 31.52 62.21 7.63
CA MET A 1 30.21 61.52 7.79
C MET A 1 29.95 60.71 6.51
N LYS A 2 30.12 59.38 6.55
CA LYS A 2 29.07 58.33 6.68
C LYS A 2 28.32 57.99 5.37
N LYS A 3 28.51 56.71 4.95
CA LYS A 3 27.64 55.86 4.11
C LYS A 3 27.67 56.23 2.62
N LYS A 4 28.11 55.37 1.70
CA LYS A 4 27.39 54.15 1.27
C LYS A 4 28.39 53.22 0.53
N SER A 5 29.00 52.30 1.27
CA SER A 5 29.66 51.12 0.73
C SER A 5 28.78 49.94 1.07
N LEU A 6 27.82 49.59 0.21
CA LEU A 6 27.01 48.36 0.36
C LEU A 6 26.14 48.00 -0.86
N ALA A 7 26.59 48.26 -2.10
CA ALA A 7 25.73 48.02 -3.27
C ALA A 7 26.40 47.33 -4.46
N LEU A 8 27.53 46.64 -4.25
CA LEU A 8 28.21 45.95 -5.35
C LEU A 8 28.73 44.56 -4.96
N VAL A 9 27.91 43.73 -4.30
CA VAL A 9 28.18 42.29 -4.14
C VAL A 9 26.85 41.52 -4.15
N LEU A 10 26.14 41.52 -5.29
CA LEU A 10 25.00 40.61 -5.46
C LEU A 10 24.93 39.95 -6.85
N ALA A 11 25.79 40.33 -7.79
CA ALA A 11 25.66 39.90 -9.19
C ALA A 11 26.61 38.77 -9.63
N THR A 12 27.37 38.15 -8.71
CA THR A 12 28.41 37.17 -9.09
C THR A 12 28.21 35.82 -8.42
N GLY A 13 26.98 35.29 -8.48
CA GLY A 13 26.61 34.03 -7.83
C GLY A 13 25.67 33.12 -8.62
N MET A 14 25.54 33.30 -9.94
CA MET A 14 24.69 32.43 -10.78
C MET A 14 25.51 31.73 -11.86
N ALA A 15 26.47 30.90 -11.47
CA ALA A 15 27.22 30.10 -12.43
C ALA A 15 27.79 28.78 -11.86
N VAL A 16 27.09 28.08 -10.96
CA VAL A 16 27.38 26.65 -10.71
C VAL A 16 26.12 25.89 -10.28
N THR A 17 25.09 25.89 -11.11
CA THR A 17 24.16 24.75 -11.16
C THR A 17 24.01 24.34 -12.61
N THR A 18 25.13 23.99 -13.24
CA THR A 18 25.11 23.08 -14.38
C THR A 18 24.49 21.79 -13.88
N PHE A 19 23.16 21.72 -13.96
CA PHE A 19 22.34 20.54 -14.19
C PHE A 19 23.08 19.25 -13.80
N GLY A 20 23.29 19.09 -12.49
CA GLY A 20 23.70 17.84 -11.89
C GLY A 20 22.54 16.88 -12.08
N GLY A 21 22.59 16.19 -13.22
CA GLY A 21 21.58 15.24 -13.63
C GLY A 21 20.23 15.89 -13.94
N THR A 22 19.88 15.94 -15.22
CA THR A 22 18.54 15.49 -15.61
C THR A 22 18.41 13.99 -15.31
N GLY A 23 18.62 13.61 -14.04
CA GLY A 23 18.08 12.38 -13.51
C GLY A 23 16.60 12.65 -13.47
N SER A 24 15.89 12.11 -14.45
CA SER A 24 14.45 11.90 -14.41
C SER A 24 13.99 11.72 -12.96
N ALA A 25 13.47 12.79 -12.35
CA ALA A 25 12.72 12.72 -11.11
C ALA A 25 11.25 12.36 -11.41
N PHE A 26 11.00 11.73 -12.56
CA PHE A 26 9.85 10.87 -12.67
C PHE A 26 10.08 9.73 -11.69
N ALA A 27 9.22 9.65 -10.66
CA ALA A 27 8.99 8.39 -9.99
C ALA A 27 8.83 7.35 -11.09
N ASP A 28 9.69 6.31 -11.06
CA ASP A 28 9.69 5.19 -12.00
C ASP A 28 8.22 4.92 -12.38
N SER A 29 7.85 5.28 -13.61
CA SER A 29 6.48 5.13 -14.12
C SER A 29 6.28 3.66 -14.45
N LYS A 30 6.55 2.83 -13.45
CA LYS A 30 6.16 1.45 -13.38
C LYS A 30 4.65 1.53 -13.31
N ASN A 31 4.04 1.36 -14.48
CA ASN A 31 2.62 1.08 -14.64
C ASN A 31 2.37 -0.27 -13.95
N VAL A 32 2.39 -0.27 -12.62
CA VAL A 32 2.10 -1.46 -11.84
C VAL A 32 0.68 -1.26 -11.35
N LEU A 33 -0.23 -1.79 -12.15
CA LEU A 33 -1.60 -2.11 -11.76
C LEU A 33 -1.65 -2.81 -10.38
N SER A 34 -0.54 -3.36 -9.86
CA SER A 34 -0.43 -3.76 -8.45
C SER A 34 1.00 -3.63 -7.88
N THR A 35 1.17 -3.11 -6.66
CA THR A 35 2.43 -3.17 -5.91
C THR A 35 2.36 -4.30 -4.89
N LYS A 36 3.34 -5.20 -4.85
CA LYS A 36 3.43 -6.31 -3.89
C LYS A 36 4.72 -6.20 -3.08
N LYS A 37 4.60 -6.17 -1.76
CA LYS A 37 5.72 -6.24 -0.81
C LYS A 37 5.76 -7.64 -0.21
N TYR A 38 6.86 -8.33 -0.43
CA TYR A 38 7.08 -9.68 0.07
C TYR A 38 7.97 -9.64 1.31
N ASN A 39 7.67 -10.50 2.28
CA ASN A 39 8.48 -10.67 3.47
C ASN A 39 9.26 -11.98 3.36
N GLU A 40 10.58 -11.88 3.20
CA GLU A 40 11.47 -13.04 3.02
C GLU A 40 11.52 -13.95 4.26
N THR A 41 11.32 -13.39 5.45
CA THR A 41 11.39 -14.16 6.71
C THR A 41 10.18 -15.08 6.87
N VAL A 42 8.96 -14.57 6.63
CA VAL A 42 7.74 -15.41 6.67
C VAL A 42 7.45 -16.10 5.33
N GLN A 43 8.18 -15.70 4.28
CA GLN A 43 7.97 -16.09 2.88
C GLN A 43 6.49 -15.96 2.49
N SER A 44 5.92 -14.78 2.68
CA SER A 44 4.56 -14.46 2.26
C SER A 44 4.43 -12.95 1.98
N PRO A 45 3.42 -12.53 1.20
CA PRO A 45 3.15 -11.12 0.98
C PRO A 45 2.68 -10.46 2.28
N GLU A 46 3.29 -9.34 2.66
CA GLU A 46 2.85 -8.54 3.82
C GLU A 46 2.04 -7.31 3.40
N PHE A 47 2.17 -6.87 2.15
CA PHE A 47 1.37 -5.78 1.60
C PHE A 47 1.15 -5.96 0.11
N ILE A 48 -0.07 -5.68 -0.34
CA ILE A 48 -0.42 -5.64 -1.75
C ILE A 48 -1.43 -4.51 -2.01
N SER A 49 -1.25 -3.76 -3.09
CA SER A 49 -2.12 -2.65 -3.46
C SER A 49 -2.30 -2.58 -4.97
N GLY A 50 -3.34 -1.88 -5.44
CA GLY A 50 -3.69 -1.72 -6.86
C GLY A 50 -5.00 -2.42 -7.21
N ASP A 51 -5.19 -2.73 -8.49
CA ASP A 51 -6.38 -3.39 -9.03
C ASP A 51 -6.29 -4.91 -8.82
N LEU A 52 -6.53 -5.35 -7.58
CA LEU A 52 -6.37 -6.76 -7.18
C LEU A 52 -7.52 -7.66 -7.61
N THR A 53 -8.68 -7.06 -7.89
CA THR A 53 -9.92 -7.73 -8.27
C THR A 53 -10.70 -6.85 -9.24
N GLY A 54 -11.42 -7.45 -10.19
CA GLY A 54 -12.34 -6.70 -11.04
C GLY A 54 -13.49 -6.04 -10.27
N ALA A 55 -14.21 -5.12 -10.92
CA ALA A 55 -15.43 -4.53 -10.37
C ALA A 55 -16.51 -5.61 -10.15
N THR A 56 -17.12 -5.61 -8.97
CA THR A 56 -18.21 -6.55 -8.63
C THR A 56 -19.26 -5.87 -7.77
N GLY A 57 -20.50 -6.35 -7.83
CA GLY A 57 -21.58 -5.96 -6.89
C GLY A 57 -21.57 -6.75 -5.58
N LYS A 58 -20.51 -7.53 -5.30
CA LYS A 58 -20.40 -8.34 -4.08
C LYS A 58 -20.09 -7.45 -2.87
N LYS A 59 -20.43 -7.93 -1.68
CA LYS A 59 -20.00 -7.31 -0.41
C LYS A 59 -18.48 -7.23 -0.34
N ALA A 60 -17.95 -6.20 0.32
CA ALA A 60 -16.52 -5.92 0.36
C ALA A 60 -15.73 -7.10 0.96
N GLU A 61 -16.22 -7.69 2.06
CA GLU A 61 -15.59 -8.82 2.73
C GLU A 61 -15.58 -10.07 1.85
N SER A 62 -16.67 -10.32 1.12
CA SER A 62 -16.75 -11.43 0.17
C SER A 62 -15.68 -11.33 -0.91
N VAL A 63 -15.38 -10.12 -1.39
CA VAL A 63 -14.32 -9.94 -2.38
C VAL A 63 -12.93 -10.16 -1.77
N VAL A 64 -12.71 -9.74 -0.52
CA VAL A 64 -11.45 -10.03 0.17
C VAL A 64 -11.29 -11.55 0.40
N PHE A 65 -12.37 -12.25 0.79
CA PHE A 65 -12.34 -13.71 0.90
C PHE A 65 -12.07 -14.40 -0.43
N ASP A 66 -12.74 -13.99 -1.51
CA ASP A 66 -12.52 -14.54 -2.85
C ASP A 66 -11.06 -14.36 -3.29
N TYR A 67 -10.49 -13.18 -3.06
CA TYR A 67 -9.09 -12.90 -3.34
C TYR A 67 -8.14 -13.79 -2.53
N LEU A 68 -8.33 -13.88 -1.21
CA LEU A 68 -7.49 -14.71 -0.34
C LEU A 68 -7.61 -16.20 -0.70
N ASN A 69 -8.79 -16.64 -1.11
CA ASN A 69 -9.01 -18.02 -1.58
C ASN A 69 -8.28 -18.30 -2.90
N ALA A 70 -8.26 -17.35 -3.83
CA ALA A 70 -7.50 -17.47 -5.07
C ALA A 70 -5.98 -17.43 -4.82
N ALA A 71 -5.54 -16.66 -3.83
CA ALA A 71 -4.13 -16.47 -3.47
C ALA A 71 -3.64 -17.36 -2.30
N LYS A 72 -4.35 -18.43 -1.92
CA LYS A 72 -4.02 -19.25 -0.74
C LYS A 72 -2.58 -19.74 -0.69
N GLY A 73 -2.02 -20.10 -1.85
CA GLY A 73 -0.64 -20.56 -1.96
C GLY A 73 0.36 -19.50 -1.51
N ASP A 74 0.16 -18.24 -1.91
CA ASP A 74 1.03 -17.13 -1.57
C ASP A 74 0.99 -16.80 -0.06
N TYR A 75 -0.18 -16.94 0.56
CA TYR A 75 -0.39 -16.63 1.97
C TYR A 75 -0.29 -17.85 2.91
N LYS A 76 0.06 -19.02 2.38
CA LYS A 76 0.23 -20.27 3.14
C LYS A 76 -0.98 -20.60 4.03
N LEU A 77 -2.21 -20.37 3.52
CA LEU A 77 -3.45 -20.53 4.31
C LEU A 77 -3.88 -21.99 4.55
N GLY A 78 -3.12 -22.96 4.02
CA GLY A 78 -3.46 -24.38 4.09
C GLY A 78 -4.69 -24.73 3.26
N GLU A 79 -5.37 -25.81 3.64
CA GLU A 79 -6.53 -26.36 2.90
C GLU A 79 -7.84 -25.63 3.21
N LYS A 80 -7.93 -25.00 4.40
CA LYS A 80 -9.14 -24.31 4.86
C LYS A 80 -9.49 -23.12 3.97
N SER A 81 -10.78 -22.76 3.93
CA SER A 81 -11.21 -21.56 3.22
C SER A 81 -10.80 -20.29 3.96
N ALA A 82 -10.68 -19.17 3.26
CA ALA A 82 -10.43 -17.88 3.90
C ALA A 82 -11.57 -17.52 4.88
N GLN A 83 -12.80 -17.98 4.63
CA GLN A 83 -13.95 -17.81 5.50
C GLN A 83 -13.79 -18.56 6.83
N ASP A 84 -13.14 -19.72 6.82
CA ASP A 84 -12.86 -20.50 8.03
C ASP A 84 -11.63 -19.98 8.77
N SER A 85 -10.67 -19.43 8.03
CA SER A 85 -9.39 -18.97 8.56
C SER A 85 -9.37 -17.51 9.00
N PHE A 86 -10.40 -16.71 8.69
CA PHE A 86 -10.44 -15.29 9.07
C PHE A 86 -11.80 -14.87 9.61
N LYS A 87 -11.77 -14.07 10.68
CA LYS A 87 -12.95 -13.37 11.21
C LYS A 87 -12.91 -11.89 10.83
N VAL A 88 -14.01 -11.39 10.27
CA VAL A 88 -14.18 -9.95 10.04
C VAL A 88 -14.30 -9.24 11.38
N LYS A 89 -13.47 -8.23 11.59
CA LYS A 89 -13.46 -7.40 12.80
C LYS A 89 -14.16 -6.07 12.58
N GLN A 90 -13.98 -5.47 11.40
CA GLN A 90 -14.56 -4.18 11.08
C GLN A 90 -14.71 -4.04 9.57
N VAL A 91 -15.83 -3.46 9.16
CA VAL A 91 -16.06 -3.00 7.79
C VAL A 91 -16.48 -1.55 7.89
N LYS A 92 -15.69 -0.65 7.32
CA LYS A 92 -15.91 0.78 7.43
C LYS A 92 -15.76 1.43 6.07
N LYS A 93 -16.76 2.21 5.68
CA LYS A 93 -16.65 3.11 4.53
C LYS A 93 -15.82 4.33 4.93
N ASP A 94 -14.79 4.62 4.15
CA ASP A 94 -14.01 5.84 4.24
C ASP A 94 -14.79 6.96 3.56
N ALA A 95 -15.15 7.98 4.34
CA ALA A 95 -15.93 9.12 3.88
C ALA A 95 -15.14 10.04 2.92
N VAL A 96 -13.80 9.96 2.93
CA VAL A 96 -12.93 10.83 2.13
C VAL A 96 -12.58 10.19 0.79
N THR A 97 -12.34 8.88 0.77
CA THR A 97 -11.82 8.18 -0.41
C THR A 97 -12.86 7.32 -1.13
N ASP A 98 -14.13 7.36 -0.67
CA ASP A 98 -15.24 6.48 -1.06
C ASP A 98 -14.92 4.98 -0.95
N SER A 99 -13.79 4.64 -0.32
CA SER A 99 -13.31 3.27 -0.26
C SER A 99 -13.92 2.51 0.91
N THR A 100 -14.02 1.19 0.79
CA THR A 100 -14.44 0.34 1.92
C THR A 100 -13.25 -0.40 2.52
N VAL A 101 -12.98 -0.14 3.79
CA VAL A 101 -11.93 -0.80 4.57
C VAL A 101 -12.50 -2.02 5.28
N VAL A 102 -11.97 -3.20 4.97
CA VAL A 102 -12.28 -4.46 5.66
C VAL A 102 -11.08 -4.88 6.49
N ARG A 103 -11.26 -4.94 7.82
CA ARG A 103 -10.27 -5.46 8.77
C ARG A 103 -10.63 -6.87 9.19
N MET A 104 -9.65 -7.77 9.08
CA MET A 104 -9.83 -9.19 9.36
C MET A 104 -8.74 -9.69 10.30
N GLN A 105 -9.10 -10.67 11.13
CA GLN A 105 -8.22 -11.33 12.07
C GLN A 105 -8.13 -12.80 11.69
N GLN A 106 -6.92 -13.30 11.47
CA GLN A 106 -6.70 -14.72 11.21
C GLN A 106 -6.99 -15.56 12.46
N VAL A 107 -7.59 -16.72 12.25
CA VAL A 107 -7.93 -17.72 13.24
C VAL A 107 -7.42 -19.08 12.75
N TYR A 108 -6.74 -19.81 13.63
CA TYR A 108 -6.29 -21.17 13.38
C TYR A 108 -6.80 -22.08 14.50
N GLU A 109 -7.55 -23.12 14.15
CA GLU A 109 -8.20 -24.04 15.11
C GLU A 109 -8.96 -23.32 16.24
N GLY A 110 -9.67 -22.24 15.91
CA GLY A 110 -10.44 -21.45 16.88
C GLY A 110 -9.63 -20.45 17.70
N VAL A 111 -8.30 -20.48 17.63
CA VAL A 111 -7.39 -19.55 18.30
C VAL A 111 -7.08 -18.36 17.41
N THR A 112 -7.24 -17.14 17.92
CA THR A 112 -6.86 -15.92 17.19
C THR A 112 -5.35 -15.78 17.12
N CYS A 113 -4.79 -15.66 15.92
CA CYS A 113 -3.36 -15.44 15.73
C CYS A 113 -2.99 -13.99 16.12
N MET A 114 -2.44 -13.77 17.31
CA MET A 114 -1.99 -12.43 17.74
C MET A 114 -0.93 -11.88 16.77
N GLY A 115 -1.15 -10.70 16.20
CA GLY A 115 -0.19 -9.97 15.35
C GLY A 115 -0.52 -9.92 13.85
N PHE A 116 -1.43 -10.75 13.34
CA PHE A 116 -1.81 -10.72 11.91
C PHE A 116 -3.13 -9.94 11.69
N TYR A 117 -2.98 -8.65 11.39
CA TYR A 117 -4.08 -7.78 10.95
C TYR A 117 -4.02 -7.58 9.44
N SER A 118 -5.04 -8.06 8.72
CA SER A 118 -5.21 -7.75 7.31
C SER A 118 -6.23 -6.61 7.15
N SER A 119 -5.84 -5.58 6.41
CA SER A 119 -6.68 -4.42 6.09
C SER A 119 -6.70 -4.23 4.58
N SER A 120 -7.86 -4.42 3.96
CA SER A 120 -8.06 -4.20 2.52
C SER A 120 -8.94 -2.99 2.29
N SER A 121 -8.59 -2.14 1.31
CA SER A 121 -9.37 -0.96 0.89
C SER A 121 -9.63 -1.06 -0.61
N ARG A 122 -10.89 -0.92 -1.04
CA ARG A 122 -11.27 -0.80 -2.47
C ARG A 122 -11.91 0.54 -2.75
N LYS A 123 -11.47 1.22 -3.81
CA LYS A 123 -12.17 2.33 -4.48
C LYS A 123 -13.23 1.79 -5.43
#